data_AF-A0A7X8SK30-F1
#
_entry.id   AF-A0A7X8SK30-F1
#
_cell.length_a   1.000
_cell.length_b   1.000
_cell.length_c   1.000
_cell.angle_alpha   90.00
_cell.angle_beta   90.00
_cell.angle_gamma   90.00
#
_symmetry.space_group_name_H-M   'P 1'
#
loop_
_entity.id
_entity.type
_entity.pdbx_description
1 polymer ?
#
loop_
_entity_poly.entity_id
_entity_poly.type
_entity_poly.pdbx_seq_one_letter_code
_entity_poly.pdbx_strand_id
1 'polypeptide(L)'
;MKPKIFIGSSVEGLSVAYAIQQNLIHSAEVTVWDQGVFELSSTTIESLEEALDKSDYGIFIFSPDDVTKIRKDEFSVVRDNVILEYGLFVGKLGRERVFFVKPMNQDLHLPTDLLGITPGNYENDRDDKSLQAGTGAFCNQVRQKISKLGKRKETEEEGKSSEKEDSNTPKDNEWFHDFDSKKFSAAKTKLENLLKEQTDEIKIIEHRAWIAYCIFKENENKGIEELDKIIIDYSENEHSFMAVCKILYREDYNDKSIKLAEKAITKFPNSTKLKLLKADCINNSSSPEESIEYLKSINNGNDIDIALTLVNSYMDEKDFIEARSIVHSIYQEYPNNRLIKYKYSRIAYELGENEIALFLLESLTTEYPENSTYWGYLSNVCVSLDYYDLALTAKRRAQKITESKEEWIVSNIGNMFKNKGFYTESIEYFEKALTINSESEFAHDRMATAIKLRQSEKEEIEKSIKLGRKEIRNYKPDTVVES
;
A
#
# COMPACT_ATOMS: atom_id res chain seq x y z
N MET A 1 31.53 23.31 5.40
CA MET A 1 31.31 22.57 4.14
C MET A 1 29.87 22.84 3.70
N LYS A 2 29.60 23.14 2.43
CA LYS A 2 28.24 23.48 1.95
C LYS A 2 27.38 22.21 1.84
N PRO A 3 26.07 22.24 2.18
CA PRO A 3 25.17 21.11 1.97
C PRO A 3 25.01 20.83 0.47
N LYS A 4 24.79 19.57 0.12
CA LYS A 4 24.61 19.09 -1.25
C LYS A 4 23.12 18.97 -1.59
N ILE A 5 22.71 19.46 -2.75
CA ILE A 5 21.32 19.44 -3.20
C ILE A 5 21.26 18.84 -4.59
N PHE A 6 20.40 17.85 -4.76
CA PHE A 6 20.01 17.35 -6.07
C PHE A 6 18.75 18.07 -6.57
N ILE A 7 18.73 18.44 -7.85
CA ILE A 7 17.54 19.00 -8.51
C ILE A 7 17.05 18.05 -9.60
N GLY A 8 15.86 17.49 -9.40
CA GLY A 8 15.12 16.69 -10.39
C GLY A 8 14.11 17.53 -11.16
N SER A 9 13.99 17.28 -12.46
CA SER A 9 13.01 17.94 -13.33
C SER A 9 12.82 17.13 -14.61
N SER A 10 11.80 17.46 -15.38
CA SER A 10 11.72 17.05 -16.78
C SER A 10 12.72 17.84 -17.63
N VAL A 11 12.81 17.51 -18.92
CA VAL A 11 13.60 18.29 -19.89
C VAL A 11 13.03 19.70 -20.04
N GLU A 12 11.71 19.81 -20.00
CA GLU A 12 10.95 21.05 -20.11
C GLU A 12 11.16 21.97 -18.88
N GLY A 13 11.29 21.39 -17.68
CA GLY A 13 11.57 22.10 -16.42
C GLY A 13 13.03 22.52 -16.23
N LEU A 14 13.94 22.14 -17.11
CA LEU A 14 15.39 22.31 -16.92
C LEU A 14 15.83 23.78 -16.79
N SER A 15 15.15 24.69 -17.50
CA SER A 15 15.41 26.13 -17.41
C SER A 15 15.15 26.68 -15.99
N VAL A 16 14.12 26.16 -15.31
CA VAL A 16 13.80 26.49 -13.92
C VAL A 16 14.84 25.86 -12.98
N ALA A 17 15.33 24.65 -13.29
CA ALA A 17 16.35 23.96 -12.49
C ALA A 17 17.64 24.75 -12.42
N TYR A 18 18.13 25.22 -13.56
CA TYR A 18 19.33 26.05 -13.60
C TYR A 18 19.13 27.41 -12.91
N ALA A 19 17.94 28.01 -13.01
CA ALA A 19 17.64 29.25 -12.29
C ALA A 19 17.70 29.07 -10.76
N ILE A 20 17.17 27.94 -10.25
CA ILE A 20 17.26 27.58 -8.83
C ILE A 20 18.72 27.30 -8.43
N GLN A 21 19.47 26.56 -9.26
CA GLN A 21 20.91 26.33 -9.05
C GLN A 21 21.68 27.64 -8.93
N GLN A 22 21.46 28.60 -9.84
CA GLN A 22 22.08 29.92 -9.80
C GLN A 22 21.75 30.67 -8.50
N ASN A 23 20.50 30.64 -8.08
CA ASN A 23 20.05 31.31 -6.85
C ASN A 23 20.61 30.70 -5.56
N LEU A 24 21.00 29.42 -5.57
CA LEU A 24 21.48 28.71 -4.39
C LEU A 24 23.00 28.56 -4.33
N ILE A 25 23.75 29.12 -5.29
CA ILE A 25 25.21 28.97 -5.45
C ILE A 25 26.03 29.31 -4.20
N HIS A 26 25.57 30.27 -3.38
CA HIS A 26 26.26 30.67 -2.15
C HIS A 26 25.86 29.83 -0.93
N SER A 27 24.73 29.13 -1.00
CA SER A 27 24.13 28.42 0.14
C SER A 27 24.37 26.91 0.12
N ALA A 28 24.53 26.32 -1.07
CA ALA A 28 24.67 24.88 -1.26
C ALA A 28 25.56 24.53 -2.47
N GLU A 29 26.03 23.29 -2.50
CA GLU A 29 26.55 22.64 -3.71
C GLU A 29 25.36 21.97 -4.40
N VAL A 30 24.97 22.50 -5.55
CA VAL A 30 23.73 22.10 -6.22
C VAL A 30 24.06 21.41 -7.54
N THR A 31 23.54 20.21 -7.75
CA THR A 31 23.69 19.42 -8.97
C THR A 31 22.32 19.20 -9.60
N VAL A 32 22.16 19.58 -10.86
CA VAL A 32 20.96 19.26 -11.66
C VAL A 32 21.13 17.89 -12.29
N TRP A 33 20.05 17.13 -12.43
CA TRP A 33 20.06 15.74 -12.91
C TRP A 33 20.83 15.50 -14.22
N ASP A 34 20.89 16.48 -15.12
CA ASP A 34 21.58 16.36 -16.41
C ASP A 34 23.10 16.62 -16.33
N GLN A 35 23.59 17.10 -15.18
CA GLN A 35 24.99 17.51 -14.98
C GLN A 35 25.88 16.35 -14.51
N GLY A 36 25.84 15.24 -15.26
CA GLY A 36 26.72 14.09 -15.01
C GLY A 36 26.29 13.19 -13.86
N VAL A 37 25.00 13.18 -13.52
CA VAL A 37 24.43 12.24 -12.54
C VAL A 37 24.26 10.84 -13.13
N PHE A 38 23.95 10.75 -14.42
CA PHE A 38 23.75 9.47 -15.12
C PHE A 38 25.05 9.02 -15.79
N GLU A 39 25.67 7.98 -15.25
CA GLU A 39 26.89 7.39 -15.80
C GLU A 39 26.61 6.38 -16.93
N LEU A 40 27.61 6.14 -17.78
CA LEU A 40 27.51 5.16 -18.85
C LEU A 40 27.51 3.74 -18.25
N SER A 41 26.52 2.93 -18.64
CA SER A 41 26.33 1.52 -18.21
C SER A 41 25.70 1.31 -16.83
N SER A 42 25.23 2.35 -16.14
CA SER A 42 24.34 2.24 -14.98
C SER A 42 22.87 2.42 -15.41
N THR A 43 21.96 1.88 -14.61
CA THR A 43 20.53 2.18 -14.77
C THR A 43 20.19 3.56 -14.21
N THR A 44 19.08 4.13 -14.67
CA THR A 44 18.58 5.43 -14.17
C THR A 44 18.35 5.40 -12.66
N ILE A 45 17.87 4.28 -12.13
CA ILE A 45 17.59 4.14 -10.70
C ILE A 45 18.86 4.06 -9.86
N GLU A 46 19.88 3.30 -10.29
CA GLU A 46 21.18 3.23 -9.60
C GLU A 46 21.85 4.61 -9.54
N SER A 47 21.79 5.36 -10.65
CA SER A 47 22.33 6.72 -10.72
C SER A 47 21.59 7.70 -9.78
N LEU A 48 20.27 7.55 -9.66
CA LEU A 48 19.46 8.32 -8.72
C LEU A 48 19.71 7.93 -7.27
N GLU A 49 19.90 6.65 -6.97
CA GLU A 49 20.27 6.16 -5.63
C GLU A 49 21.64 6.70 -5.21
N GLU A 50 22.62 6.68 -6.10
CA GLU A 50 23.92 7.29 -5.83
C GLU A 50 23.83 8.81 -5.58
N ALA A 51 23.03 9.52 -6.40
CA ALA A 51 22.80 10.94 -6.22
C ALA A 51 22.10 11.24 -4.89
N LEU A 52 21.15 10.39 -4.52
CA LEU A 52 20.37 10.47 -3.29
C LEU A 52 21.24 10.23 -2.05
N ASP A 53 22.14 9.25 -2.08
CA ASP A 53 23.06 8.97 -0.98
C ASP A 53 24.10 10.10 -0.80
N LYS A 54 24.50 10.75 -1.90
CA LYS A 54 25.42 11.90 -1.88
C LYS A 54 24.73 13.24 -1.54
N SER A 55 23.40 13.28 -1.41
CA SER A 55 22.62 14.52 -1.24
C SER A 55 22.12 14.74 0.18
N ASP A 56 22.18 16.00 0.63
CA ASP A 56 21.60 16.44 1.90
C ASP A 56 20.13 16.87 1.76
N TYR A 57 19.73 17.30 0.55
CA TYR A 57 18.39 17.78 0.19
C TYR A 57 18.03 17.44 -1.26
N GLY A 58 16.73 17.42 -1.57
CA GLY A 58 16.21 17.31 -2.94
C GLY A 58 15.26 18.46 -3.30
N ILE A 59 15.30 18.92 -4.56
CA ILE A 59 14.33 19.89 -5.11
C ILE A 59 13.76 19.32 -6.41
N PHE A 60 12.44 19.32 -6.55
CA PHE A 60 11.76 18.78 -7.73
C PHE A 60 10.90 19.83 -8.41
N ILE A 61 10.99 19.93 -9.73
CA ILE A 61 10.29 20.94 -10.51
C ILE A 61 9.06 20.32 -11.12
N PHE A 62 7.91 20.77 -10.64
CA PHE A 62 6.61 20.32 -11.06
C PHE A 62 6.12 21.26 -12.16
N SER A 63 6.58 20.99 -13.38
CA SER A 63 6.19 21.69 -14.59
C SER A 63 5.02 20.98 -15.29
N PRO A 64 4.16 21.75 -15.99
CA PRO A 64 2.95 21.29 -16.70
C PRO A 64 3.29 20.55 -18.01
N ASP A 65 4.13 19.53 -17.95
CA ASP A 65 4.78 18.97 -19.14
C ASP A 65 3.92 17.97 -19.90
N ASP A 66 3.03 17.28 -19.19
CA ASP A 66 2.15 16.27 -19.75
C ASP A 66 0.67 16.70 -19.63
N VAL A 67 -0.16 16.18 -20.53
CA VAL A 67 -1.62 16.37 -20.50
C VAL A 67 -2.28 15.04 -20.21
N THR A 68 -3.00 14.97 -19.10
CA THR A 68 -3.79 13.79 -18.73
C THR A 68 -5.26 14.09 -18.93
N LYS A 69 -5.94 13.19 -19.63
CA LYS A 69 -7.39 13.24 -19.78
C LYS A 69 -8.05 12.46 -18.65
N ILE A 70 -8.63 13.19 -17.70
CA ILE A 70 -9.41 12.58 -16.60
C ILE A 70 -10.87 12.77 -16.96
N ARG A 71 -11.54 11.68 -17.32
CA ARG A 71 -12.93 11.68 -17.83
C ARG A 71 -13.06 12.48 -19.14
N LYS A 72 -13.76 13.62 -19.15
CA LYS A 72 -13.94 14.48 -20.33
C LYS A 72 -13.00 15.69 -20.35
N ASP A 73 -12.31 15.97 -19.25
CA ASP A 73 -11.52 17.18 -19.06
C ASP A 73 -10.03 16.88 -19.20
N GLU A 74 -9.30 17.79 -19.84
CA GLU A 74 -7.86 17.71 -20.03
C GLU A 74 -7.19 18.56 -18.96
N PHE A 75 -6.34 17.92 -18.15
CA PHE A 75 -5.57 18.57 -17.10
C PHE A 75 -4.10 18.54 -17.47
N SER A 76 -3.41 19.64 -17.17
CA SER A 76 -1.95 19.62 -17.21
C SER A 76 -1.42 19.03 -15.91
N VAL A 77 -0.51 18.06 -16.05
CA VAL A 77 0.07 17.29 -14.95
C VAL A 77 1.59 17.39 -14.98
N VAL A 78 2.19 17.09 -13.83
CA VAL A 78 3.63 16.85 -13.74
C VAL A 78 3.92 15.50 -14.37
N ARG A 79 5.04 15.42 -15.11
CA ARG A 79 5.54 14.16 -15.66
C ARG A 79 5.77 13.12 -14.58
N ASP A 80 5.26 11.91 -14.80
CA ASP A 80 5.24 10.82 -13.81
C ASP A 80 6.62 10.51 -13.21
N ASN A 81 7.68 10.54 -14.02
CA ASN A 81 9.05 10.30 -13.56
C ASN A 81 9.49 11.29 -12.48
N VAL A 82 9.12 12.56 -12.59
CA VAL A 82 9.50 13.60 -11.61
C VAL A 82 8.77 13.38 -10.28
N ILE A 83 7.53 12.87 -10.33
CA ILE A 83 6.77 12.47 -9.14
C ILE A 83 7.40 11.25 -8.47
N LEU A 84 7.81 10.25 -9.26
CA LEU A 84 8.50 9.05 -8.76
C LEU A 84 9.82 9.42 -8.07
N GLU A 85 10.66 10.22 -8.74
CA GLU A 85 11.94 10.69 -8.20
C GLU A 85 11.74 11.52 -6.92
N TYR A 86 10.73 12.39 -6.89
CA TYR A 86 10.33 13.11 -5.68
C TYR A 86 9.98 12.14 -4.55
N GLY A 87 9.17 11.11 -4.83
CA GLY A 87 8.78 10.09 -3.87
C GLY A 87 9.98 9.30 -3.32
N LEU A 88 10.90 8.89 -4.20
CA LEU A 88 12.15 8.20 -3.84
C LEU A 88 13.00 9.06 -2.88
N PHE A 89 13.18 10.34 -3.21
CA PHE A 89 13.93 11.27 -2.37
C PHE A 89 13.23 11.50 -1.03
N VAL A 90 11.89 11.65 -1.02
CA VAL A 90 11.11 11.77 0.22
C VAL A 90 11.27 10.53 1.10
N GLY A 91 11.28 9.34 0.51
CA GLY A 91 11.45 8.08 1.23
C GLY A 91 12.77 8.00 2.00
N LYS A 92 13.88 8.45 1.39
CA LYS A 92 15.22 8.36 2.00
C LYS A 92 15.64 9.59 2.81
N LEU A 93 15.34 10.80 2.34
CA LEU A 93 15.75 12.07 2.99
C LEU A 93 14.69 12.59 3.99
N GLY A 94 13.46 12.09 3.89
CA GLY A 94 12.32 12.58 4.64
C GLY A 94 11.73 13.88 4.07
N ARG A 95 10.44 14.10 4.34
CA ARG A 95 9.66 15.24 3.82
C ARG A 95 10.22 16.63 4.17
N GLU A 96 10.97 16.75 5.26
CA GLU A 96 11.56 18.03 5.71
C GLU A 96 12.75 18.49 4.85
N ARG A 97 13.36 17.58 4.09
CA ARG A 97 14.57 17.82 3.27
C ARG A 97 14.34 17.76 1.77
N VAL A 98 13.10 17.49 1.35
CA VAL A 98 12.72 17.40 -0.07
C VAL A 98 11.62 18.38 -0.38
N PHE A 99 11.87 19.26 -1.34
CA PHE A 99 10.97 20.33 -1.74
C PHE A 99 10.50 20.11 -3.16
N PHE A 100 9.31 20.59 -3.49
CA PHE A 100 8.89 20.72 -4.88
C PHE A 100 8.37 22.12 -5.15
N VAL A 101 8.50 22.57 -6.40
CA VAL A 101 8.13 23.91 -6.83
C VAL A 101 7.29 23.84 -8.11
N LYS A 102 6.23 24.64 -8.18
CA LYS A 102 5.31 24.71 -9.31
C LYS A 102 5.14 26.16 -9.83
N PRO A 103 4.71 26.36 -11.08
CA PRO A 103 4.43 27.71 -11.57
C PRO A 103 3.25 28.36 -10.82
N MET A 104 3.33 29.68 -10.62
CA MET A 104 2.19 30.48 -10.18
C MET A 104 1.11 30.55 -11.26
N ASN A 105 -0.14 30.71 -10.83
CA ASN A 105 -1.30 30.95 -11.71
C ASN A 105 -1.56 29.86 -12.78
N GLN A 106 -1.03 28.65 -12.58
CA GLN A 106 -1.37 27.47 -13.37
C GLN A 106 -1.97 26.41 -12.47
N ASP A 107 -3.14 25.91 -12.88
CA ASP A 107 -3.78 24.76 -12.25
C ASP A 107 -3.10 23.49 -12.73
N LEU A 108 -2.19 23.01 -11.89
CA LEU A 108 -1.46 21.77 -12.07
C LEU A 108 -2.17 20.70 -11.25
N HIS A 109 -2.68 19.65 -11.90
CA HIS A 109 -3.30 18.56 -11.18
C HIS A 109 -2.21 17.71 -10.49
N LEU A 110 -2.20 17.73 -9.16
CA LEU A 110 -1.27 16.98 -8.33
C LEU A 110 -1.95 15.75 -7.71
N PRO A 111 -1.21 14.65 -7.49
CA PRO A 111 -1.71 13.51 -6.72
C PRO A 111 -2.31 13.94 -5.39
N THR A 112 -3.41 13.32 -4.98
CA THR A 112 -4.15 13.70 -3.77
C THR A 112 -3.32 13.62 -2.49
N ASP A 113 -2.33 12.72 -2.47
CA ASP A 113 -1.39 12.57 -1.35
C ASP A 113 -0.42 13.77 -1.19
N LEU A 114 -0.25 14.57 -2.25
CA LEU A 114 0.54 15.81 -2.23
C LEU A 114 -0.30 17.05 -1.88
N LEU A 115 -1.63 16.95 -1.82
CA LEU A 115 -2.51 18.07 -1.46
C LEU A 115 -2.33 18.54 -0.01
N GLY A 116 -1.68 17.74 0.84
CA GLY A 116 -1.30 18.09 2.21
C GLY A 116 0.10 18.72 2.36
N ILE A 117 0.89 18.79 1.28
CA ILE A 117 2.24 19.35 1.30
C ILE A 117 2.22 20.72 0.63
N THR A 118 2.68 21.75 1.34
CA THR A 118 2.72 23.11 0.78
C THR A 118 3.79 23.20 -0.33
N PRO A 119 3.41 23.48 -1.59
CA PRO A 119 4.37 23.63 -2.68
C PRO A 119 5.13 24.95 -2.58
N GLY A 120 6.36 24.96 -3.08
CA GLY A 120 7.00 26.19 -3.51
C GLY A 120 6.32 26.72 -4.78
N ASN A 121 6.31 28.04 -4.97
CA ASN A 121 5.83 28.64 -6.21
C ASN A 121 6.95 29.44 -6.88
N TYR A 122 6.98 29.44 -8.21
CA TYR A 122 7.82 30.34 -9.01
C TYR A 122 6.98 31.13 -10.01
N GLU A 123 7.39 32.37 -10.27
CA GLU A 123 6.76 33.22 -11.29
C GLU A 123 7.32 32.85 -12.68
N ASN A 124 6.45 32.38 -13.57
CA ASN A 124 6.82 31.97 -14.93
C ASN A 124 6.46 33.03 -15.99
N ASP A 125 5.64 34.01 -15.62
CA ASP A 125 4.98 34.99 -16.48
C ASP A 125 5.50 36.44 -16.27
N ARG A 126 6.74 36.59 -15.80
CA ARG A 126 7.36 37.91 -15.58
C ARG A 126 7.62 38.64 -16.89
N ASP A 127 7.42 39.96 -16.89
CA ASP A 127 7.70 40.84 -18.03
C ASP A 127 9.16 40.76 -18.51
N ASP A 128 10.10 40.63 -17.55
CA ASP A 128 11.54 40.52 -17.82
C ASP A 128 11.98 39.11 -18.22
N LYS A 129 11.08 38.12 -18.18
CA LYS A 129 11.31 36.69 -18.43
C LYS A 129 12.44 36.08 -17.60
N SER A 130 12.82 36.71 -16.49
CA SER A 130 13.93 36.25 -15.65
C SER A 130 13.47 35.15 -14.70
N LEU A 131 13.71 33.89 -15.06
CA LEU A 131 13.46 32.74 -14.17
C LEU A 131 14.33 32.79 -12.91
N GLN A 132 15.52 33.39 -12.98
CA GLN A 132 16.35 33.61 -11.80
C GLN A 132 15.63 34.53 -10.80
N ALA A 133 15.02 35.63 -11.25
CA ALA A 133 14.20 36.46 -10.37
C ALA A 133 12.92 35.72 -9.92
N GLY A 134 12.24 35.04 -10.84
CA GLY A 134 10.98 34.33 -10.59
C GLY A 134 11.07 33.17 -9.60
N THR A 135 12.23 32.53 -9.48
CA THR A 135 12.50 31.46 -8.49
C THR A 135 13.10 31.98 -7.18
N GLY A 136 13.38 33.29 -7.08
CA GLY A 136 14.10 33.89 -5.95
C GLY A 136 13.38 33.73 -4.60
N ALA A 137 12.05 33.91 -4.57
CA ALA A 137 11.25 33.76 -3.37
C ALA A 137 11.29 32.32 -2.83
N PHE A 138 11.10 31.33 -3.71
CA PHE A 138 11.24 29.91 -3.38
C PHE A 138 12.64 29.58 -2.86
N CYS A 139 13.69 30.04 -3.57
CA CYS A 139 15.06 29.79 -3.15
C CYS A 139 15.36 30.39 -1.76
N ASN A 140 14.78 31.53 -1.42
CA ASN A 140 14.93 32.11 -0.08
C ASN A 140 14.31 31.23 1.01
N GLN A 141 13.14 30.62 0.77
CA GLN A 141 12.53 29.67 1.69
C GLN A 141 13.40 28.41 1.86
N VAL A 142 13.97 27.90 0.77
CA VAL A 142 14.92 26.77 0.80
C VAL A 142 16.14 27.12 1.64
N ARG A 143 16.72 28.33 1.50
CA ARG A 143 17.85 28.77 2.34
C ARG A 143 17.51 28.77 3.83
N GLN A 144 16.31 29.21 4.19
CA GLN A 144 15.86 29.20 5.59
C GLN A 144 15.75 27.76 6.12
N LYS A 145 15.20 26.84 5.33
CA LYS A 145 15.14 25.41 5.69
C LYS A 145 16.53 24.80 5.84
N ILE A 146 17.45 25.08 4.92
CA ILE A 146 18.85 24.62 5.00
C ILE A 146 19.52 25.16 6.26
N SER A 147 19.35 26.45 6.57
CA SER A 147 19.92 27.06 7.77
C SER A 147 19.38 26.45 9.07
N LYS A 148 18.13 25.96 9.06
CA LYS A 148 17.50 25.31 10.21
C LYS A 148 17.94 23.86 10.38
N LEU A 149 18.07 23.10 9.28
CA LEU A 149 18.24 21.64 9.31
C LEU A 149 19.69 21.17 9.11
N GLY A 150 20.57 22.00 8.55
CA GLY A 150 21.99 21.67 8.33
C GLY A 150 22.23 20.46 7.42
N LYS A 151 23.46 19.94 7.39
CA LYS A 151 23.80 18.72 6.63
C LYS A 151 23.16 17.46 7.24
N ARG A 152 22.96 16.45 6.41
CA ARG A 152 22.62 15.09 6.82
C ARG A 152 23.86 14.45 7.47
N LYS A 153 23.67 13.71 8.55
CA LYS A 153 24.76 12.90 9.14
C LYS A 153 24.82 11.60 8.37
N GLU A 154 25.97 11.27 7.78
CA GLU A 154 26.21 9.96 7.18
C GLU A 154 26.15 8.89 8.27
N THR A 155 25.31 7.88 8.08
CA THR A 155 25.35 6.63 8.85
C THR A 155 26.43 5.75 8.22
N GLU A 156 27.56 5.59 8.90
CA GLU A 156 28.57 4.60 8.51
C GLU A 156 27.95 3.19 8.56
N GLU A 157 27.98 2.50 7.43
CA GLU A 157 27.51 1.13 7.26
C GLU A 157 28.48 0.14 7.91
N GLU A 158 27.98 -0.73 8.80
CA GLU A 158 28.57 -2.06 9.02
C GLU A 158 27.56 -3.12 8.57
N GLY A 159 27.88 -3.75 7.45
CA GLY A 159 27.12 -4.87 6.91
C GLY A 159 27.28 -6.14 7.74
N LYS A 160 26.13 -6.79 8.02
CA LYS A 160 25.90 -8.24 7.87
C LYS A 160 24.45 -8.58 8.19
N SER A 161 23.73 -8.97 7.14
CA SER A 161 22.64 -9.97 7.11
C SER A 161 21.90 -10.25 8.42
N SER A 162 20.75 -9.62 8.59
CA SER A 162 19.50 -10.29 8.99
C SER A 162 18.34 -9.35 8.67
N GLU A 163 17.30 -9.92 8.07
CA GLU A 163 16.06 -9.26 7.66
C GLU A 163 15.54 -8.35 8.78
N LYS A 164 15.36 -7.05 8.50
CA LYS A 164 14.65 -6.12 9.38
C LYS A 164 13.81 -5.11 8.58
N GLU A 165 12.51 -5.30 8.75
CA GLU A 165 11.40 -4.35 8.92
C GLU A 165 11.70 -2.84 8.78
N ASP A 166 10.77 -2.22 8.04
CA ASP A 166 10.48 -0.80 7.86
C ASP A 166 11.05 0.15 8.93
N SER A 167 11.94 1.07 8.50
CA SER A 167 12.39 2.20 9.30
C SER A 167 11.86 3.52 8.75
N ASN A 168 10.55 3.73 8.92
CA ASN A 168 9.97 5.07 8.93
C ASN A 168 9.36 5.37 10.30
N THR A 169 10.12 5.09 11.37
CA THR A 169 9.76 5.50 12.72
C THR A 169 10.32 6.90 12.96
N PRO A 170 9.47 7.90 13.26
CA PRO A 170 9.94 9.21 13.73
C PRO A 170 10.93 9.02 14.89
N LYS A 171 11.84 9.97 15.13
CA LYS A 171 12.73 9.96 16.31
C LYS A 171 11.99 9.70 17.64
N ASP A 172 10.69 10.01 17.67
CA ASP A 172 9.77 9.71 18.77
C ASP A 172 9.58 8.21 19.05
N ASN A 173 9.99 7.29 18.17
CA ASN A 173 9.80 5.84 18.30
C ASN A 173 11.11 5.06 18.42
N GLU A 174 12.25 5.72 18.67
CA GLU A 174 13.52 5.03 18.96
C GLU A 174 13.42 4.15 20.22
N TRP A 175 12.47 4.42 21.11
CA TRP A 175 12.17 3.55 22.25
C TRP A 175 11.54 2.22 21.83
N PHE A 176 10.83 2.18 20.70
CA PHE A 176 10.15 0.98 20.23
C PHE A 176 11.14 -0.10 19.81
N HIS A 177 12.22 0.27 19.11
CA HIS A 177 13.30 -0.67 18.80
C HIS A 177 13.95 -1.26 20.07
N ASP A 178 14.13 -0.44 21.10
CA ASP A 178 14.64 -0.94 22.38
C ASP A 178 13.64 -1.87 23.06
N PHE A 179 12.34 -1.55 23.00
CA PHE A 179 11.28 -2.41 23.52
C PHE A 179 11.25 -3.77 22.80
N ASP A 180 11.26 -3.76 21.46
CA ASP A 180 11.29 -4.95 20.61
C ASP A 180 12.55 -5.79 20.85
N SER A 181 13.70 -5.12 20.99
CA SER A 181 14.97 -5.75 21.37
C SER A 181 15.04 -6.17 22.86
N LYS A 182 13.92 -6.15 23.59
CA LYS A 182 13.79 -6.54 25.01
C LYS A 182 14.63 -5.70 26.00
N LYS A 183 15.02 -4.48 25.61
CA LYS A 183 15.74 -3.50 26.44
C LYS A 183 14.75 -2.54 27.11
N PHE A 184 13.86 -3.09 27.94
CA PHE A 184 12.72 -2.35 28.52
C PHE A 184 13.12 -1.13 29.35
N SER A 185 14.16 -1.23 30.19
CA SER A 185 14.72 -0.08 30.94
C SER A 185 15.17 1.08 30.03
N ALA A 186 15.78 0.78 28.88
CA ALA A 186 16.24 1.79 27.93
C ALA A 186 15.04 2.44 27.21
N ALA A 187 14.09 1.63 26.74
CA ALA A 187 12.84 2.08 26.14
C ALA A 187 12.06 3.01 27.09
N LYS A 188 11.92 2.59 28.35
CA LYS A 188 11.30 3.38 29.42
C LYS A 188 11.97 4.74 29.60
N THR A 189 13.30 4.78 29.70
CA THR A 189 14.04 6.03 29.91
C THR A 189 13.83 7.02 28.75
N LYS A 190 13.79 6.51 27.51
CA LYS A 190 13.48 7.33 26.32
C LYS A 190 12.06 7.87 26.36
N LEU A 191 11.07 7.03 26.69
CA LEU A 191 9.68 7.44 26.86
C LEU A 191 9.50 8.49 27.96
N GLU A 192 10.15 8.34 29.11
CA GLU A 192 10.12 9.32 30.21
C GLU A 192 10.69 10.68 29.80
N ASN A 193 11.71 10.69 28.93
CA ASN A 193 12.24 11.93 28.37
C ASN A 193 11.28 12.59 27.39
N LEU A 194 10.62 11.81 26.52
CA LEU A 194 9.59 12.32 25.60
C LEU A 194 8.40 12.92 26.36
N LEU A 195 8.09 12.39 27.54
CA LEU A 195 6.98 12.88 28.37
C LEU A 195 7.21 14.29 28.93
N LYS A 196 8.47 14.71 29.13
CA LYS A 196 8.81 16.01 29.77
C LYS A 196 8.37 17.22 28.93
N GLU A 197 8.38 17.08 27.62
CA GLU A 197 8.04 18.15 26.67
C GLU A 197 6.67 17.93 26.01
N GLN A 198 5.97 16.85 26.35
CA GLN A 198 4.69 16.51 25.74
C GLN A 198 3.54 17.28 26.42
N THR A 199 2.71 17.93 25.60
CA THR A 199 1.53 18.67 26.05
C THR A 199 0.22 18.08 25.56
N ASP A 200 0.26 17.17 24.57
CA ASP A 200 -0.92 16.48 24.06
C ASP A 200 -1.31 15.34 25.01
N GLU A 201 -2.52 15.43 25.59
CA GLU A 201 -3.02 14.45 26.58
C GLU A 201 -3.08 13.02 26.03
N ILE A 202 -3.46 12.83 24.77
CA ILE A 202 -3.54 11.50 24.14
C ILE A 202 -2.13 10.91 24.06
N LYS A 203 -1.15 11.70 23.60
CA LYS A 203 0.25 11.25 23.55
C LYS A 203 0.83 10.99 24.93
N ILE A 204 0.44 11.78 25.95
CA ILE A 204 0.82 11.53 27.34
C ILE A 204 0.28 10.18 27.81
N ILE A 205 -0.99 9.89 27.55
CA ILE A 205 -1.62 8.60 27.89
C ILE A 205 -0.90 7.46 27.17
N GLU A 206 -0.65 7.58 25.87
CA GLU A 206 0.04 6.56 25.07
C GLU A 206 1.45 6.28 25.59
N HIS A 207 2.26 7.32 25.81
CA HIS A 207 3.61 7.15 26.35
C HIS A 207 3.60 6.58 27.77
N ARG A 208 2.68 7.01 28.64
CA ARG A 208 2.53 6.42 29.99
C ARG A 208 2.14 4.94 29.92
N ALA A 209 1.25 4.57 28.99
CA ALA A 209 0.86 3.18 28.79
C ALA A 209 2.04 2.31 28.33
N TRP A 210 2.86 2.82 27.40
CA TRP A 210 4.08 2.13 26.99
C TRP A 210 5.15 2.05 28.10
N ILE A 211 5.28 3.08 28.94
CA ILE A 211 6.14 3.02 30.14
C ILE A 211 5.64 1.93 31.10
N ALA A 212 4.34 1.91 31.39
CA ALA A 212 3.72 0.88 32.22
C ALA A 212 3.93 -0.51 31.61
N TYR A 213 3.91 -0.63 30.28
CA TYR A 213 4.17 -1.89 29.60
C TYR A 213 5.64 -2.33 29.65
N CYS A 214 6.59 -1.39 29.59
CA CYS A 214 8.01 -1.69 29.86
C CYS A 214 8.17 -2.23 31.29
N ILE A 215 7.52 -1.60 32.27
CA ILE A 215 7.53 -2.04 33.66
C ILE A 215 6.88 -3.42 33.79
N PHE A 216 5.77 -3.67 33.09
CA PHE A 216 5.09 -4.96 33.07
C PHE A 216 6.02 -6.08 32.58
N LYS A 217 6.78 -5.85 31.50
CA LYS A 217 7.73 -6.84 30.96
C LYS A 217 8.88 -7.15 31.91
N GLU A 218 9.25 -6.23 32.80
CA GLU A 218 10.26 -6.45 33.85
C GLU A 218 9.67 -7.01 35.14
N ASN A 219 8.46 -6.58 35.50
CA ASN A 219 7.71 -6.96 36.69
C ASN A 219 6.20 -6.80 36.45
N GLU A 220 5.55 -7.92 36.21
CA GLU A 220 4.15 -8.01 35.84
C GLU A 220 3.21 -7.29 36.83
N ASN A 221 3.34 -7.56 38.13
CA ASN A 221 2.48 -6.97 39.16
C ASN A 221 2.60 -5.44 39.21
N LYS A 222 3.83 -4.92 39.16
CA LYS A 222 4.06 -3.47 39.13
C LYS A 222 3.54 -2.85 37.83
N GLY A 223 3.68 -3.54 36.71
CA GLY A 223 3.13 -3.09 35.44
C GLY A 223 1.61 -2.95 35.48
N ILE A 224 0.91 -3.95 36.05
CA ILE A 224 -0.55 -3.91 36.24
C ILE A 224 -0.95 -2.73 37.13
N GLU A 225 -0.24 -2.51 38.25
CA GLU A 225 -0.50 -1.35 39.12
C GLU A 225 -0.34 -0.01 38.38
N GLU A 226 0.67 0.13 37.52
CA GLU A 226 0.88 1.34 36.72
C GLU A 226 -0.18 1.51 35.62
N LEU A 227 -0.64 0.42 35.01
CA LEU A 227 -1.76 0.44 34.06
C LEU A 227 -3.06 0.89 34.74
N ASP A 228 -3.36 0.38 35.94
CA ASP A 228 -4.54 0.79 36.71
C ASP A 228 -4.48 2.28 37.09
N LYS A 229 -3.29 2.81 37.41
CA LYS A 229 -3.10 4.25 37.67
C LYS A 229 -3.44 5.11 36.46
N ILE A 230 -3.11 4.68 35.24
CA ILE A 230 -3.45 5.42 34.02
C ILE A 230 -4.96 5.57 33.87
N ILE A 231 -5.72 4.51 34.17
CA ILE A 231 -7.20 4.55 34.14
C ILE A 231 -7.74 5.48 35.21
N ILE A 232 -7.13 5.52 36.39
CA ILE A 232 -7.55 6.42 37.47
C ILE A 232 -7.28 7.88 37.10
N ASP A 233 -6.05 8.17 36.66
CA ASP A 233 -5.59 9.53 36.34
C ASP A 233 -6.35 10.14 35.15
N TYR A 234 -6.69 9.32 34.16
CA TYR A 234 -7.36 9.73 32.92
C TYR A 234 -8.71 9.06 32.73
N SER A 235 -9.47 8.96 33.81
CA SER A 235 -10.74 8.22 33.80
C SER A 235 -11.80 8.80 32.89
N GLU A 236 -11.73 10.09 32.54
CA GLU A 236 -12.67 10.78 31.62
C GLU A 236 -12.21 10.74 30.15
N ASN A 237 -11.06 10.15 29.85
CA ASN A 237 -10.54 10.03 28.48
C ASN A 237 -10.59 8.58 28.00
N GLU A 238 -11.37 8.29 26.95
CA GLU A 238 -11.51 6.94 26.40
C GLU A 238 -10.17 6.33 25.93
N HIS A 239 -9.18 7.15 25.55
CA HIS A 239 -7.87 6.67 25.09
C HIS A 239 -7.10 5.95 26.20
N SER A 240 -7.34 6.27 27.48
CA SER A 240 -6.71 5.59 28.60
C SER A 240 -7.16 4.13 28.67
N PHE A 241 -8.47 3.90 28.58
CA PHE A 241 -9.07 2.58 28.51
C PHE A 241 -8.59 1.82 27.28
N MET A 242 -8.59 2.45 26.10
CA MET A 242 -8.12 1.82 24.86
C MET A 242 -6.66 1.36 24.96
N ALA A 243 -5.76 2.22 25.46
CA ALA A 243 -4.34 1.90 25.56
C ALA A 243 -4.09 0.73 26.53
N VAL A 244 -4.73 0.75 27.70
CA VAL A 244 -4.57 -0.30 28.71
C VAL A 244 -5.21 -1.62 28.26
N CYS A 245 -6.42 -1.59 27.70
CA CYS A 245 -7.07 -2.78 27.13
C CYS A 245 -6.18 -3.43 26.07
N LYS A 246 -5.60 -2.65 25.14
CA LYS A 246 -4.70 -3.20 24.10
C LYS A 246 -3.47 -3.88 24.69
N ILE A 247 -2.90 -3.35 25.77
CA ILE A 247 -1.75 -3.99 26.44
C ILE A 247 -2.17 -5.28 27.13
N LEU A 248 -3.25 -5.26 27.92
CA LEU A 248 -3.77 -6.45 28.59
C LEU A 248 -4.14 -7.55 27.58
N TYR A 249 -4.79 -7.17 26.49
CA TYR A 249 -5.11 -8.04 25.37
C TYR A 249 -3.88 -8.69 24.75
N ARG A 250 -2.84 -7.90 24.43
CA ARG A 250 -1.57 -8.41 23.86
C ARG A 250 -0.85 -9.41 24.76
N GLU A 251 -1.05 -9.30 26.07
CA GLU A 251 -0.45 -10.14 27.09
C GLU A 251 -1.37 -11.27 27.57
N ASP A 252 -2.45 -11.55 26.85
CA ASP A 252 -3.41 -12.63 27.12
C ASP A 252 -4.21 -12.48 28.43
N TYR A 253 -4.29 -11.26 28.99
CA TYR A 253 -5.18 -10.92 30.12
C TYR A 253 -6.59 -10.62 29.62
N ASN A 254 -7.16 -11.54 28.83
CA ASN A 254 -8.38 -11.27 28.09
C ASN A 254 -9.57 -10.95 29.01
N ASP A 255 -9.77 -11.69 30.10
CA ASP A 255 -10.84 -11.43 31.07
C ASP A 255 -10.77 -10.01 31.68
N LYS A 256 -9.56 -9.54 31.99
CA LYS A 256 -9.36 -8.19 32.52
C LYS A 256 -9.60 -7.15 31.43
N SER A 257 -9.12 -7.41 30.22
CA SER A 257 -9.32 -6.51 29.07
C SER A 257 -10.80 -6.36 28.72
N ILE A 258 -11.57 -7.46 28.67
CA ILE A 258 -13.01 -7.44 28.40
C ILE A 258 -13.76 -6.66 29.47
N LYS A 259 -13.50 -6.94 30.76
CA LYS A 259 -14.13 -6.20 31.88
C LYS A 259 -13.80 -4.71 31.84
N LEU A 260 -12.56 -4.36 31.49
CA LEU A 260 -12.15 -2.96 31.35
C LEU A 260 -12.84 -2.30 30.15
N ALA A 261 -12.96 -2.99 29.03
CA ALA A 261 -13.68 -2.52 27.85
C ALA A 261 -15.17 -2.33 28.14
N GLU A 262 -15.82 -3.23 28.89
CA GLU A 262 -17.21 -3.09 29.32
C GLU A 262 -17.43 -1.86 30.22
N LYS A 263 -16.52 -1.65 31.17
CA LYS A 263 -16.51 -0.45 32.01
C LYS A 263 -16.35 0.81 31.15
N ALA A 264 -15.46 0.78 30.17
CA ALA A 264 -15.22 1.88 29.26
C ALA A 264 -16.46 2.17 28.39
N ILE A 265 -17.09 1.15 27.80
CA ILE A 265 -18.30 1.28 26.98
C ILE A 265 -19.46 1.84 27.80
N THR A 266 -19.60 1.44 29.07
CA THR A 266 -20.61 2.01 29.96
C THR A 266 -20.41 3.51 30.17
N LYS A 267 -19.15 3.96 30.23
CA LYS A 267 -18.80 5.37 30.38
C LYS A 267 -18.87 6.17 29.07
N PHE A 268 -18.50 5.53 27.96
CA PHE A 268 -18.43 6.11 26.62
C PHE A 268 -19.31 5.31 25.64
N PRO A 269 -20.65 5.33 25.79
CA PRO A 269 -21.57 4.45 25.04
C PRO A 269 -21.58 4.70 23.53
N ASN A 270 -21.14 5.87 23.09
CA ASN A 270 -21.05 6.25 21.69
C ASN A 270 -19.70 5.90 21.04
N SER A 271 -18.75 5.34 21.80
CA SER A 271 -17.44 5.00 21.27
C SER A 271 -17.45 3.70 20.50
N THR A 272 -17.44 3.80 19.17
CA THR A 272 -17.28 2.67 18.26
C THR A 272 -15.98 1.92 18.50
N LYS A 273 -14.89 2.65 18.73
CA LYS A 273 -13.55 2.08 18.94
C LYS A 273 -13.49 1.15 20.16
N LEU A 274 -14.16 1.52 21.26
CA LEU A 274 -14.21 0.69 22.46
C LEU A 274 -15.06 -0.57 22.26
N LYS A 275 -16.16 -0.48 21.50
CA LYS A 275 -16.98 -1.64 21.14
C LYS A 275 -16.18 -2.61 20.27
N LEU A 276 -15.50 -2.11 19.24
CA LEU A 276 -14.63 -2.94 18.38
C LEU A 276 -13.49 -3.59 19.18
N LEU A 277 -12.85 -2.84 20.09
CA LEU A 277 -11.80 -3.39 20.96
C LEU A 277 -12.33 -4.52 21.86
N LYS A 278 -13.57 -4.43 22.36
CA LYS A 278 -14.21 -5.53 23.09
C LYS A 278 -14.40 -6.76 22.19
N ALA A 279 -14.83 -6.57 20.94
CA ALA A 279 -14.98 -7.67 19.98
C ALA A 279 -13.64 -8.37 19.70
N ASP A 280 -12.56 -7.61 19.54
CA ASP A 280 -11.21 -8.15 19.36
C ASP A 280 -10.78 -9.00 20.58
N CYS A 281 -11.10 -8.51 21.79
CA CYS A 281 -10.79 -9.23 23.02
C CYS A 281 -11.58 -10.54 23.15
N ILE A 282 -12.88 -10.54 22.81
CA ILE A 282 -13.72 -11.75 22.82
C ILE A 282 -13.21 -12.78 21.81
N ASN A 283 -12.84 -12.31 20.60
CA ASN A 283 -12.33 -13.18 19.54
C ASN A 283 -11.06 -13.94 19.96
N ASN A 284 -10.16 -13.27 20.69
CA ASN A 284 -8.93 -13.88 21.18
C ASN A 284 -9.16 -14.77 22.42
N SER A 285 -10.13 -14.44 23.28
CA SER A 285 -10.35 -15.14 24.54
C SER A 285 -11.19 -16.40 24.43
N SER A 286 -12.24 -16.31 23.61
CA SER A 286 -13.30 -17.30 23.54
C SER A 286 -13.29 -17.95 22.16
N SER A 287 -14.00 -17.34 21.21
CA SER A 287 -14.09 -17.84 19.85
C SER A 287 -14.55 -16.74 18.88
N PRO A 288 -14.31 -16.93 17.57
CA PRO A 288 -14.86 -16.06 16.52
C PRO A 288 -16.39 -15.94 16.57
N GLU A 289 -17.09 -17.00 16.94
CA GLU A 289 -18.56 -17.02 17.00
C GLU A 289 -19.11 -16.09 18.09
N GLU A 290 -18.51 -16.08 19.29
CA GLU A 290 -18.93 -15.17 20.37
C GLU A 290 -18.66 -13.71 19.99
N SER A 291 -17.54 -13.44 19.29
CA SER A 291 -17.22 -12.10 18.79
C SER A 291 -18.23 -11.65 17.73
N ILE A 292 -18.58 -12.52 16.79
CA ILE A 292 -19.62 -12.28 15.78
C ILE A 292 -20.97 -12.04 16.45
N GLU A 293 -21.36 -12.81 17.47
CA GLU A 293 -22.62 -12.61 18.20
C GLU A 293 -22.64 -11.24 18.90
N TYR A 294 -21.53 -10.85 19.54
CA TYR A 294 -21.41 -9.53 20.12
C TYR A 294 -21.48 -8.42 19.06
N LEU A 295 -20.73 -8.52 17.97
CA LEU A 295 -20.75 -7.55 16.85
C LEU A 295 -22.15 -7.41 16.24
N LYS A 296 -22.89 -8.51 16.07
CA LYS A 296 -24.30 -8.48 15.65
C LYS A 296 -25.17 -7.71 16.63
N SER A 297 -24.99 -7.95 17.94
CA SER A 297 -25.81 -7.31 18.97
C SER A 297 -25.66 -5.79 19.01
N ILE A 298 -24.48 -5.28 18.61
CA ILE A 298 -24.18 -3.85 18.59
C ILE A 298 -24.35 -3.22 17.20
N ASN A 299 -24.44 -4.01 16.13
CA ASN A 299 -24.64 -3.53 14.78
C ASN A 299 -26.09 -3.05 14.60
N ASN A 300 -26.27 -1.74 14.65
CA ASN A 300 -27.57 -1.09 14.44
C ASN A 300 -27.76 -0.56 13.00
N GLY A 301 -26.85 -0.89 12.08
CA GLY A 301 -26.85 -0.43 10.69
C GLY A 301 -26.27 0.96 10.45
N ASN A 302 -26.09 1.79 11.49
CA ASN A 302 -25.62 3.16 11.33
C ASN A 302 -24.09 3.33 11.42
N ASP A 303 -23.39 2.28 11.85
CA ASP A 303 -21.94 2.30 12.09
C ASP A 303 -21.21 1.43 11.08
N ILE A 304 -20.58 2.09 10.11
CA ILE A 304 -19.86 1.44 9.02
C ILE A 304 -18.66 0.61 9.51
N ASP A 305 -17.99 1.02 10.59
CA ASP A 305 -16.79 0.32 11.09
C ASP A 305 -17.18 -0.98 11.80
N ILE A 306 -18.31 -0.98 12.52
CA ILE A 306 -18.89 -2.21 13.10
C ILE A 306 -19.33 -3.16 11.98
N ALA A 307 -20.05 -2.65 10.98
CA ALA A 307 -20.52 -3.47 9.87
C ALA A 307 -19.36 -4.08 9.07
N LEU A 308 -18.30 -3.30 8.77
CA LEU A 308 -17.11 -3.79 8.07
C LEU A 308 -16.33 -4.80 8.90
N THR A 309 -16.21 -4.61 10.21
CA THR A 309 -15.58 -5.59 11.10
C THR A 309 -16.36 -6.90 11.08
N LEU A 310 -17.68 -6.85 11.20
CA LEU A 310 -18.55 -8.03 11.14
C LEU A 310 -18.46 -8.73 9.77
N VAL A 311 -18.39 -7.98 8.66
CA VAL A 311 -18.14 -8.54 7.32
C VAL A 311 -16.80 -9.29 7.28
N ASN A 312 -15.73 -8.71 7.84
CA ASN A 312 -14.43 -9.37 7.88
C ASN A 312 -14.47 -10.66 8.71
N SER A 313 -15.07 -10.63 9.90
CA SER A 313 -15.21 -11.83 10.75
C SER A 313 -15.92 -12.97 10.01
N TYR A 314 -16.99 -12.66 9.26
CA TYR A 314 -17.67 -13.65 8.44
C TYR A 314 -16.86 -14.14 7.24
N MET A 315 -16.08 -13.27 6.61
CA MET A 315 -15.17 -13.67 5.53
C MET A 315 -14.08 -14.63 6.04
N ASP A 316 -13.54 -14.39 7.24
CA ASP A 316 -12.51 -15.22 7.85
C ASP A 316 -13.05 -16.61 8.20
N GLU A 317 -14.30 -16.69 8.69
CA GLU A 317 -15.05 -17.93 8.91
C GLU A 317 -15.61 -18.57 7.62
N LYS A 318 -15.36 -17.95 6.45
CA LYS A 318 -15.87 -18.37 5.13
C LYS A 318 -17.40 -18.44 5.02
N ASP A 319 -18.12 -17.77 5.90
CA ASP A 319 -19.57 -17.58 5.80
C ASP A 319 -19.87 -16.39 4.88
N PHE A 320 -19.67 -16.62 3.58
CA PHE A 320 -19.86 -15.59 2.57
C PHE A 320 -21.33 -15.17 2.41
N ILE A 321 -22.29 -15.98 2.85
CA ILE A 321 -23.72 -15.67 2.74
C ILE A 321 -24.08 -14.53 3.70
N GLU A 322 -23.68 -14.64 4.96
CA GLU A 322 -23.92 -13.58 5.94
C GLU A 322 -23.09 -12.33 5.64
N ALA A 323 -21.81 -12.50 5.27
CA ALA A 323 -20.96 -11.39 4.82
C ALA A 323 -21.62 -10.62 3.66
N ARG A 324 -22.24 -11.36 2.72
CA ARG A 324 -22.92 -10.80 1.54
C ARG A 324 -24.15 -9.98 1.88
N SER A 325 -24.93 -10.41 2.86
CA SER A 325 -26.11 -9.69 3.34
C SER A 325 -25.70 -8.32 3.92
N ILE A 326 -24.70 -8.32 4.80
CA ILE A 326 -24.25 -7.12 5.50
C ILE A 326 -23.51 -6.16 4.56
N VAL A 327 -22.60 -6.66 3.71
CA VAL A 327 -21.88 -5.78 2.78
C VAL A 327 -22.81 -5.11 1.77
N HIS A 328 -23.93 -5.75 1.43
CA HIS A 328 -24.94 -5.19 0.55
C HIS A 328 -25.68 -4.01 1.18
N SER A 329 -26.13 -4.15 2.44
CA SER A 329 -26.84 -3.08 3.12
C SER A 329 -25.99 -1.82 3.24
N ILE A 330 -24.71 -1.97 3.63
CA ILE A 330 -23.79 -0.82 3.70
C ILE A 330 -23.42 -0.28 2.31
N TYR A 331 -23.41 -1.10 1.27
CA TYR A 331 -23.20 -0.62 -0.10
C TYR A 331 -24.36 0.25 -0.60
N GLN A 332 -25.61 -0.05 -0.20
CA GLN A 332 -26.77 0.77 -0.58
C GLN A 332 -26.68 2.19 -0.02
N GLU A 333 -26.11 2.35 1.18
CA GLU A 333 -25.92 3.66 1.82
C GLU A 333 -24.66 4.37 1.33
N TYR A 334 -23.58 3.63 1.10
CA TYR A 334 -22.26 4.16 0.76
C TYR A 334 -21.70 3.57 -0.55
N PRO A 335 -22.39 3.72 -1.70
CA PRO A 335 -22.05 3.03 -2.94
C PRO A 335 -20.69 3.46 -3.52
N ASN A 336 -20.17 4.63 -3.13
CA ASN A 336 -18.87 5.15 -3.57
C ASN A 336 -17.72 4.81 -2.61
N ASN A 337 -17.97 4.10 -1.51
CA ASN A 337 -16.91 3.72 -0.59
C ASN A 337 -16.03 2.62 -1.20
N ARG A 338 -14.76 2.95 -1.45
CA ARG A 338 -13.77 2.05 -2.05
C ARG A 338 -13.66 0.70 -1.33
N LEU A 339 -13.59 0.72 0.00
CA LEU A 339 -13.39 -0.49 0.80
C LEU A 339 -14.63 -1.39 0.73
N ILE A 340 -15.83 -0.81 0.79
CA ILE A 340 -17.09 -1.57 0.64
C ILE A 340 -17.16 -2.20 -0.74
N LYS A 341 -16.92 -1.45 -1.83
CA LYS A 341 -16.90 -2.00 -3.20
C LYS A 341 -15.95 -3.18 -3.31
N TYR A 342 -14.75 -3.06 -2.75
CA TYR A 342 -13.73 -4.11 -2.81
C TYR A 342 -14.11 -5.36 -2.00
N LYS A 343 -14.63 -5.18 -0.77
CA LYS A 343 -15.10 -6.30 0.06
C LYS A 343 -16.28 -7.00 -0.60
N TYR A 344 -17.23 -6.23 -1.12
CA TYR A 344 -18.39 -6.76 -1.83
C TYR A 344 -17.96 -7.51 -3.09
N SER A 345 -17.06 -6.95 -3.92
CA SER A 345 -16.60 -7.66 -5.12
C SER A 345 -15.94 -9.01 -4.80
N ARG A 346 -15.18 -9.07 -3.70
CA ARG A 346 -14.56 -10.31 -3.24
C ARG A 346 -15.60 -11.32 -2.78
N ILE A 347 -16.55 -10.92 -1.94
CA ILE A 347 -17.62 -11.80 -1.46
C ILE A 347 -18.48 -12.31 -2.62
N ALA A 348 -18.84 -11.43 -3.55
CA ALA A 348 -19.59 -11.80 -4.75
C ALA A 348 -18.85 -12.84 -5.60
N TYR A 349 -17.53 -12.67 -5.78
CA TYR A 349 -16.71 -13.65 -6.48
C TYR A 349 -16.68 -15.03 -5.80
N GLU A 350 -16.52 -15.09 -4.47
CA GLU A 350 -16.53 -16.34 -3.71
C GLU A 350 -17.89 -17.07 -3.78
N LEU A 351 -19.00 -16.32 -3.87
CA LEU A 351 -20.35 -16.86 -4.06
C LEU A 351 -20.66 -17.22 -5.53
N GLY A 352 -19.76 -16.93 -6.46
CA GLY A 352 -19.99 -17.13 -7.90
C GLY A 352 -20.93 -16.08 -8.54
N GLU A 353 -21.26 -15.00 -7.83
CA GLU A 353 -22.00 -13.83 -8.35
C GLU A 353 -21.09 -12.96 -9.24
N ASN A 354 -20.53 -13.56 -10.29
CA ASN A 354 -19.44 -13.00 -11.06
C ASN A 354 -19.82 -11.68 -11.77
N GLU A 355 -21.07 -11.48 -12.17
CA GLU A 355 -21.55 -10.25 -12.79
C GLU A 355 -21.52 -9.07 -11.81
N ILE A 356 -21.84 -9.32 -10.53
CA ILE A 356 -21.78 -8.31 -9.47
C ILE A 356 -20.31 -7.97 -9.18
N ALA A 357 -19.46 -9.00 -9.07
CA ALA A 357 -18.03 -8.81 -8.88
C ALA A 357 -17.41 -8.01 -10.04
N LEU A 358 -17.79 -8.31 -11.29
CA LEU A 358 -17.33 -7.62 -12.50
C LEU A 358 -17.69 -6.14 -12.46
N PHE A 359 -18.96 -5.82 -12.20
CA PHE A 359 -19.43 -4.43 -12.11
C PHE A 359 -18.64 -3.63 -11.08
N LEU A 360 -18.46 -4.19 -9.88
CA LEU A 360 -17.75 -3.52 -8.79
C LEU A 360 -16.25 -3.36 -9.09
N LEU A 361 -15.60 -4.37 -9.67
CA LEU A 361 -14.17 -4.34 -9.99
C LEU A 361 -13.85 -3.47 -11.21
N GLU A 362 -14.74 -3.39 -12.20
CA GLU A 362 -14.60 -2.45 -13.31
C GLU A 362 -14.63 -1.01 -12.78
N SER A 363 -15.61 -0.69 -11.93
CA SER A 363 -15.66 0.62 -11.25
C SER A 363 -14.39 0.91 -10.44
N LEU A 364 -13.90 -0.06 -9.67
CA LEU A 364 -12.66 0.10 -8.89
C LEU A 364 -11.41 0.27 -9.74
N THR A 365 -11.28 -0.45 -10.85
CA THR A 365 -10.12 -0.34 -11.75
C THR A 365 -10.15 0.94 -12.57
N THR A 366 -11.33 1.46 -12.86
CA THR A 366 -11.51 2.80 -13.47
C THR A 366 -11.18 3.93 -12.48
N GLU A 367 -11.59 3.81 -11.22
CA GLU A 367 -11.33 4.82 -10.17
C GLU A 367 -9.90 4.77 -9.62
N TYR A 368 -9.30 3.59 -9.57
CA TYR A 368 -7.98 3.33 -8.98
C TYR A 368 -7.11 2.47 -9.93
N PRO A 369 -6.72 3.02 -11.09
CA PRO A 369 -6.08 2.27 -12.18
C PRO A 369 -4.66 1.78 -11.87
N GLU A 370 -4.06 2.23 -10.77
CA GLU A 370 -2.72 1.82 -10.30
C GLU A 370 -2.79 0.77 -9.18
N ASN A 371 -3.98 0.26 -8.83
CA ASN A 371 -4.10 -0.82 -7.86
C ASN A 371 -4.03 -2.20 -8.54
N SER A 372 -2.88 -2.86 -8.45
CA SER A 372 -2.65 -4.19 -9.05
C SER A 372 -3.63 -5.24 -8.54
N THR A 373 -4.02 -5.18 -7.27
CA THR A 373 -4.96 -6.12 -6.66
C THR A 373 -6.33 -6.09 -7.34
N TYR A 374 -6.87 -4.90 -7.65
CA TYR A 374 -8.17 -4.77 -8.33
C TYR A 374 -8.12 -5.34 -9.74
N TRP A 375 -7.05 -5.08 -10.49
CA TRP A 375 -6.84 -5.68 -11.81
C TRP A 375 -6.67 -7.20 -11.75
N GLY A 376 -6.00 -7.71 -10.72
CA GLY A 376 -5.86 -9.15 -10.47
C GLY A 376 -7.20 -9.83 -10.23
N TYR A 377 -8.05 -9.28 -9.35
CA TYR A 377 -9.39 -9.80 -9.11
C TYR A 377 -10.32 -9.63 -10.31
N LEU A 378 -10.25 -8.50 -11.03
CA LEU A 378 -11.02 -8.30 -12.27
C LEU A 378 -10.69 -9.39 -13.29
N SER A 379 -9.39 -9.72 -13.43
CA SER A 379 -8.96 -10.80 -14.29
C SER A 379 -9.55 -12.14 -13.88
N ASN A 380 -9.53 -12.48 -12.60
CA ASN A 380 -10.10 -13.74 -12.10
C ASN A 380 -11.61 -13.85 -12.38
N VAL A 381 -12.36 -12.77 -12.15
CA VAL A 381 -13.79 -12.69 -12.48
C VAL A 381 -14.01 -12.85 -13.99
N CYS A 382 -13.20 -12.20 -14.82
CA CYS A 382 -13.30 -12.32 -16.28
C CYS A 382 -13.00 -13.75 -16.76
N VAL A 383 -12.08 -14.48 -16.11
CA VAL A 383 -11.87 -15.90 -16.40
C VAL A 383 -13.10 -16.73 -16.08
N SER A 384 -13.74 -16.49 -14.92
CA SER A 384 -14.99 -17.19 -14.55
C SER A 384 -16.16 -16.90 -15.48
N LEU A 385 -16.18 -15.73 -16.13
CA LEU A 385 -17.20 -15.30 -17.10
C LEU A 385 -16.84 -15.61 -18.56
N ASP A 386 -15.75 -16.32 -18.80
CA ASP A 386 -15.24 -16.60 -20.14
C ASP A 386 -14.82 -15.37 -20.98
N TYR A 387 -14.50 -14.22 -20.35
CA TYR A 387 -14.04 -12.98 -21.00
C TYR A 387 -12.51 -12.89 -21.07
N TYR A 388 -11.89 -13.79 -21.82
CA TYR A 388 -10.43 -14.00 -21.82
C TYR A 388 -9.60 -12.84 -22.32
N ASP A 389 -10.07 -12.10 -23.33
CA ASP A 389 -9.36 -10.92 -23.83
C ASP A 389 -9.27 -9.84 -22.75
N LEU A 390 -10.38 -9.62 -22.03
CA LEU A 390 -10.43 -8.70 -20.90
C LEU A 390 -9.60 -9.23 -19.72
N ALA A 391 -9.67 -10.54 -19.43
CA ALA A 391 -8.89 -11.18 -18.39
C ALA A 391 -7.38 -11.00 -18.61
N LEU A 392 -6.90 -11.19 -19.84
CA LEU A 392 -5.51 -11.02 -20.22
C LEU A 392 -5.09 -9.55 -20.17
N THR A 393 -5.97 -8.64 -20.61
CA THR A 393 -5.73 -7.18 -20.54
C THR A 393 -5.58 -6.72 -19.08
N ALA A 394 -6.52 -7.13 -18.22
CA ALA A 394 -6.47 -6.85 -16.78
C ALA A 394 -5.20 -7.41 -16.13
N LYS A 395 -4.81 -8.65 -16.48
CA LYS A 395 -3.57 -9.26 -15.97
C LYS A 395 -2.31 -8.54 -16.41
N ARG A 396 -2.22 -8.16 -17.69
CA ARG A 396 -1.08 -7.37 -18.21
C ARG A 396 -0.98 -6.02 -17.52
N ARG A 397 -2.13 -5.40 -17.21
CA ARG A 397 -2.17 -4.16 -16.44
C ARG A 397 -1.65 -4.37 -15.01
N ALA A 398 -2.15 -5.40 -14.31
CA ALA A 398 -1.65 -5.77 -12.98
C ALA A 398 -0.14 -6.04 -12.98
N GLN A 399 0.35 -6.82 -13.95
CA GLN A 399 1.77 -7.14 -14.09
C GLN A 399 2.63 -5.91 -14.40
N LYS A 400 2.12 -4.97 -15.21
CA LYS A 400 2.82 -3.72 -15.50
C LYS A 400 2.98 -2.85 -14.24
N ILE A 401 1.94 -2.77 -13.42
CA ILE A 401 1.95 -2.01 -12.15
C ILE A 401 2.97 -2.60 -11.18
N THR A 402 3.07 -3.92 -11.11
CA THR A 402 3.97 -4.61 -10.17
C THR A 402 5.37 -4.86 -10.72
N GLU A 403 5.67 -4.34 -11.93
CA GLU A 403 6.92 -4.56 -12.65
C GLU A 403 7.27 -6.06 -12.80
N SER A 404 6.27 -6.93 -12.85
CA SER A 404 6.43 -8.40 -12.86
C SER A 404 7.14 -8.98 -11.63
N LYS A 405 7.17 -8.28 -10.49
CA LYS A 405 7.81 -8.76 -9.25
C LYS A 405 6.87 -9.57 -8.35
N GLU A 406 5.57 -9.52 -8.60
CA GLU A 406 4.57 -10.24 -7.81
C GLU A 406 4.26 -11.61 -8.42
N GLU A 407 4.76 -12.68 -7.78
CA GLU A 407 4.59 -14.07 -8.24
C GLU A 407 3.12 -14.45 -8.45
N TRP A 408 2.23 -14.08 -7.52
CA TRP A 408 0.83 -14.49 -7.56
C TRP A 408 0.09 -14.00 -8.82
N ILE A 409 0.51 -12.87 -9.39
CA ILE A 409 -0.04 -12.34 -10.66
C ILE A 409 0.40 -13.24 -11.83
N VAL A 410 1.68 -13.60 -11.88
CA VAL A 410 2.26 -14.46 -12.91
C VAL A 410 1.66 -15.86 -12.85
N SER A 411 1.53 -16.43 -11.65
CA SER A 411 0.85 -17.70 -11.39
C SER A 411 -0.61 -17.68 -11.84
N ASN A 412 -1.32 -16.58 -11.63
CA ASN A 412 -2.69 -16.45 -12.11
C ASN A 412 -2.78 -16.41 -13.65
N ILE A 413 -1.80 -15.82 -14.36
CA ILE A 413 -1.74 -15.90 -15.84
C ILE A 413 -1.57 -17.37 -16.28
N GLY A 414 -0.66 -18.10 -15.64
CA GLY A 414 -0.47 -19.53 -15.90
C GLY A 414 -1.75 -20.34 -15.70
N ASN A 415 -2.50 -20.06 -14.63
CA ASN A 415 -3.76 -20.74 -14.34
C ASN A 415 -4.87 -20.40 -15.36
N MET A 416 -4.88 -19.18 -15.89
CA MET A 416 -5.82 -18.79 -16.96
C MET A 416 -5.54 -19.56 -18.26
N PHE A 417 -4.28 -19.62 -18.71
CA PHE A 417 -3.91 -20.39 -19.89
C PHE A 417 -4.25 -21.87 -19.72
N LYS A 418 -4.01 -22.43 -18.54
CA LYS A 418 -4.39 -23.82 -18.19
C LYS A 418 -5.89 -24.05 -18.37
N ASN A 419 -6.72 -23.17 -17.79
CA ASN A 419 -8.17 -23.28 -17.87
C ASN A 419 -8.68 -23.18 -19.32
N LYS A 420 -7.90 -22.56 -20.22
CA LYS A 420 -8.20 -22.50 -21.65
C LYS A 420 -7.65 -23.61 -22.52
N GLY A 421 -6.89 -24.55 -21.95
CA GLY A 421 -6.25 -25.60 -22.73
C GLY A 421 -4.92 -25.20 -23.36
N PHE A 422 -4.43 -23.97 -23.11
CA PHE A 422 -3.10 -23.53 -23.53
C PHE A 422 -2.06 -24.02 -22.51
N TYR A 423 -1.88 -25.34 -22.44
CA TYR A 423 -1.09 -25.95 -21.37
C TYR A 423 0.40 -25.63 -21.48
N THR A 424 0.93 -25.41 -22.69
CA THR A 424 2.34 -25.06 -22.88
C THR A 424 2.65 -23.68 -22.29
N GLU A 425 1.87 -22.68 -22.68
CA GLU A 425 1.97 -21.32 -22.17
C GLU A 425 1.72 -21.30 -20.66
N SER A 426 0.74 -22.06 -20.17
CA SER A 426 0.50 -22.21 -18.74
C SER A 426 1.74 -22.64 -17.98
N ILE A 427 2.45 -23.67 -18.46
CA ILE A 427 3.68 -24.19 -17.84
C ILE A 427 4.76 -23.11 -17.84
N GLU A 428 4.98 -22.42 -18.96
CA GLU A 428 5.98 -21.33 -19.04
C GLU A 428 5.71 -20.21 -18.03
N TYR A 429 4.45 -19.86 -17.80
CA TYR A 429 4.10 -18.85 -16.81
C TYR A 429 4.29 -19.35 -15.38
N PHE A 430 4.00 -20.62 -15.09
CA PHE A 430 4.32 -21.18 -13.78
C PHE A 430 5.83 -21.31 -13.53
N GLU A 431 6.63 -21.61 -14.55
CA GLU A 431 8.09 -21.57 -14.45
C GLU A 431 8.57 -20.16 -14.11
N LYS A 432 8.05 -19.14 -14.79
CA LYS A 432 8.33 -17.73 -14.46
C LYS A 432 7.92 -17.39 -13.03
N ALA A 433 6.73 -17.81 -12.58
CA ALA A 433 6.27 -17.60 -11.21
C ALA A 433 7.26 -18.22 -10.20
N LEU A 434 7.72 -19.45 -10.45
CA LEU A 434 8.69 -20.15 -9.61
C LEU A 434 10.11 -19.55 -9.65
N THR A 435 10.46 -18.78 -10.68
CA THR A 435 11.69 -17.95 -10.66
C THR A 435 11.60 -16.76 -9.70
N ILE A 436 10.38 -16.26 -9.42
CA ILE A 436 10.13 -15.16 -8.48
C ILE A 436 10.02 -15.71 -7.06
N ASN A 437 9.24 -16.78 -6.87
CA ASN A 437 9.13 -17.48 -5.59
C ASN A 437 9.18 -19.00 -5.81
N SER A 438 10.33 -19.60 -5.51
CA SER A 438 10.58 -21.03 -5.68
C SER A 438 9.76 -21.93 -4.76
N GLU A 439 9.21 -21.38 -3.67
CA GLU A 439 8.45 -22.11 -2.64
C GLU A 439 6.93 -21.98 -2.82
N SER A 440 6.47 -21.39 -3.93
CA SER A 440 5.02 -21.24 -4.19
C SER A 440 4.35 -22.60 -4.39
N GLU A 441 3.69 -23.10 -3.34
CA GLU A 441 2.90 -24.34 -3.38
C GLU A 441 1.81 -24.26 -4.46
N PHE A 442 1.18 -23.09 -4.60
CA PHE A 442 0.19 -22.84 -5.64
C PHE A 442 0.77 -23.02 -7.04
N ALA A 443 1.92 -22.41 -7.35
CA ALA A 443 2.53 -22.54 -8.66
C ALA A 443 2.92 -24.00 -8.97
N HIS A 444 3.50 -24.70 -8.00
CA HIS A 444 3.86 -26.12 -8.14
C HIS A 444 2.65 -27.02 -8.44
N ASP A 445 1.59 -26.94 -7.64
CA ASP A 445 0.37 -27.76 -7.83
C ASP A 445 -0.28 -27.50 -9.19
N ARG A 446 -0.42 -26.22 -9.55
CA ARG A 446 -1.07 -25.82 -10.80
C ARG A 446 -0.23 -26.18 -12.02
N MET A 447 1.10 -26.09 -11.95
CA MET A 447 2.01 -26.53 -13.01
C MET A 447 1.96 -28.04 -13.21
N ALA A 448 2.00 -28.83 -12.13
CA ALA A 448 1.88 -30.28 -12.20
C ALA A 448 0.57 -30.70 -12.87
N THR A 449 -0.53 -30.02 -12.53
CA THR A 449 -1.83 -30.21 -13.19
C THR A 449 -1.77 -29.87 -14.68
N ALA A 450 -1.17 -28.74 -15.07
CA ALA A 450 -1.02 -28.33 -16.46
C ALA A 450 -0.20 -29.35 -17.29
N ILE A 451 0.89 -29.88 -16.73
CA ILE A 451 1.71 -30.93 -17.35
C ILE A 451 0.88 -32.19 -17.61
N LYS A 452 0.09 -32.62 -16.62
CA LYS A 452 -0.77 -33.80 -16.76
C LYS A 452 -1.85 -33.61 -17.84
N LEU A 453 -2.48 -32.44 -17.89
CA LEU A 453 -3.48 -32.12 -18.91
C LEU A 453 -2.88 -32.09 -20.31
N ARG A 454 -1.69 -31.49 -20.48
CA ARG A 454 -0.95 -31.51 -21.74
C ARG A 454 -0.63 -32.93 -22.23
N GLN A 455 -0.24 -33.81 -21.31
CA GLN A 455 0.03 -35.22 -21.64
C GLN A 455 -1.26 -35.93 -22.09
N SER A 456 -2.37 -35.71 -21.38
CA SER A 456 -3.68 -36.24 -21.77
C SER A 456 -4.13 -35.76 -23.15
N GLU A 457 -3.96 -34.47 -23.44
CA GLU A 457 -4.28 -33.88 -24.75
C GLU A 457 -3.51 -34.56 -25.88
N LYS A 458 -2.21 -34.81 -25.68
CA LYS A 458 -1.39 -35.52 -26.66
C LYS A 458 -1.91 -36.92 -26.96
N GLU A 459 -2.35 -37.66 -25.95
CA GLU A 459 -2.93 -38.99 -26.11
C GLU A 459 -4.27 -38.94 -26.88
N GLU A 460 -5.09 -37.92 -26.65
CA GLU A 460 -6.34 -37.70 -27.39
C GLU A 460 -6.09 -37.31 -28.86
N ILE A 461 -5.07 -36.49 -29.12
CA ILE A 461 -4.64 -36.16 -30.48
C ILE A 461 -4.22 -37.44 -31.22
N GLU A 462 -3.42 -38.31 -30.59
CA GLU A 462 -3.01 -39.57 -31.21
C GLU A 462 -4.21 -40.50 -31.53
N LYS A 463 -5.19 -40.57 -30.62
CA LYS A 463 -6.44 -41.30 -30.86
C LYS A 463 -7.21 -40.71 -32.05
N SER A 464 -7.33 -39.39 -32.10
CA SER A 464 -8.03 -38.66 -33.16
C SER A 464 -7.36 -38.86 -34.52
N ILE A 465 -6.03 -38.83 -34.58
CA ILE A 465 -5.26 -39.12 -35.81
C ILE A 465 -5.50 -40.57 -36.26
N LYS A 466 -5.48 -41.54 -35.35
CA LYS A 466 -5.77 -42.94 -35.67
C LYS A 466 -7.18 -43.12 -36.23
N LEU A 467 -8.17 -42.43 -35.65
CA LEU A 467 -9.55 -42.43 -36.12
C LEU A 467 -9.65 -41.81 -37.53
N GLY A 468 -9.10 -40.61 -37.73
CA GLY A 468 -9.09 -39.96 -39.05
C GLY A 468 -8.45 -40.83 -40.14
N ARG A 469 -7.32 -41.50 -39.83
CA ARG A 469 -6.68 -42.46 -40.75
C ARG A 469 -7.56 -43.68 -41.07
N LYS A 470 -8.45 -44.08 -40.15
CA LYS A 470 -9.42 -45.17 -40.37
C LYS A 470 -10.56 -44.68 -41.26
N GLU A 471 -11.11 -43.50 -41.00
CA GLU A 471 -12.18 -42.89 -41.80
C GLU A 471 -11.75 -42.68 -43.26
N ILE A 472 -10.55 -42.14 -43.51
CA ILE A 472 -10.00 -41.99 -44.87
C ILE A 472 -9.93 -43.33 -45.61
N ARG A 473 -9.48 -44.40 -44.93
CA ARG A 473 -9.39 -45.75 -45.53
C ARG A 473 -10.75 -46.36 -45.85
N ASN A 474 -11.78 -46.00 -45.09
CA ASN A 474 -13.12 -46.54 -45.23
C ASN A 474 -14.01 -45.71 -46.16
N TYR A 475 -13.55 -44.52 -46.58
CA TYR A 475 -14.29 -43.67 -47.49
C TYR A 475 -14.51 -44.38 -48.84
N LYS A 476 -15.78 -44.53 -49.21
CA LYS A 476 -16.20 -44.99 -50.54
C LYS A 476 -16.90 -43.82 -51.24
N PRO A 477 -16.39 -43.34 -52.39
CA PRO A 477 -17.09 -42.32 -53.14
C PRO A 477 -18.42 -42.87 -53.64
N ASP A 478 -19.47 -42.05 -53.62
CA ASP A 478 -20.75 -42.41 -54.24
C ASP A 478 -20.50 -42.71 -55.71
N THR A 479 -20.76 -43.95 -56.11
CA THR A 479 -20.75 -44.34 -57.52
C THR A 479 -21.86 -43.57 -58.22
N VAL A 480 -21.49 -42.66 -59.12
CA VAL A 480 -22.41 -42.08 -60.09
C VAL A 480 -23.07 -43.25 -60.83
N VAL A 481 -24.35 -43.45 -60.58
CA VAL A 481 -25.17 -44.40 -61.33
C VAL A 481 -25.33 -43.80 -62.73
N GLU A 482 -24.49 -44.23 -63.67
CA GLU A 482 -24.77 -44.01 -65.09
C GLU A 482 -26.00 -44.86 -65.45
N SER A 483 -27.08 -44.14 -65.76
CA SER A 483 -28.39 -44.64 -66.22
C SER A 483 -28.37 -45.16 -67.64
#